data_AF-A0A7W7T6B3-F1
#
_entry.id   AF-A0A7W7T6B3-F1
#
_cell.length_a   1.000
_cell.length_b   1.000
_cell.length_c   1.000
_cell.angle_alpha   90.00
_cell.angle_beta   90.00
_cell.angle_gamma   90.00
#
_symmetry.space_group_name_H-M   'P 1'
#
loop_
_entity.id
_entity.type
_entity.pdbx_description
1 polymer ?
#
loop_
_entity_poly.entity_id
_entity_poly.type
_entity_poly.pdbx_seq_one_letter_code
_entity_poly.pdbx_strand_id
1 'polypeptide(L)'
;MYLVGDGEGELSGPITDDELVSLHWDRDQAVDLDALRGVLDQSRVTAWSGTTIGRNESHDGLWLRLTVTDPRVCRIKVHADVPPEVCDPVRGWWRMALVDGDTLVYLTARRLESGDEVRWELGAIGHGSAASELTEYLCDEIRSWAPKRNQHTPSLIVYPAGTPDSELAGPAIDKTHSRFVLTYDPTG
;
A
#
# COMPACT_ATOMS: atom_id res chain seq x y z
N MET A 1 -1.12 32.66 -8.53
CA MET A 1 -1.92 31.60 -9.16
C MET A 1 -1.92 30.45 -8.16
N TYR A 2 -2.98 30.30 -7.38
CA TYR A 2 -3.12 29.21 -6.43
C TYR A 2 -3.57 27.97 -7.21
N LEU A 3 -2.72 26.96 -7.30
CA LEU A 3 -3.09 25.64 -7.78
C LEU A 3 -3.78 24.91 -6.62
N VAL A 4 -5.09 25.06 -6.52
CA VAL A 4 -5.94 24.14 -5.77
C VAL A 4 -6.76 23.43 -6.83
N GLY A 5 -6.22 22.32 -7.35
CA GLY A 5 -6.97 21.36 -8.13
C GLY A 5 -7.53 20.32 -7.17
N ASP A 6 -8.86 20.23 -7.09
CA ASP A 6 -9.53 19.08 -6.50
C ASP A 6 -9.01 17.78 -7.17
N GLY A 7 -8.53 16.85 -6.33
CA GLY A 7 -8.19 15.44 -6.62
C GLY A 7 -7.89 15.06 -8.08
N GLU A 8 -6.62 15.08 -8.45
CA GLU A 8 -6.12 14.54 -9.73
C GLU A 8 -6.22 13.00 -9.76
N GLY A 9 -7.41 12.45 -10.04
CA GLY A 9 -7.65 11.00 -10.23
C GLY A 9 -7.48 10.12 -8.97
N GLU A 10 -6.88 10.65 -7.91
CA GLU A 10 -6.81 10.08 -6.56
C GLU A 10 -8.05 10.53 -5.77
N LEU A 11 -8.73 9.56 -5.16
CA LEU A 11 -9.79 9.75 -4.18
C LEU A 11 -9.21 9.60 -2.78
N SER A 12 -9.87 10.20 -1.79
CA SER A 12 -9.50 10.03 -0.39
C SER A 12 -10.70 10.17 0.53
N GLY A 13 -10.60 9.59 1.71
CA GLY A 13 -11.59 9.79 2.76
C GLY A 13 -11.23 9.14 4.10
N PRO A 14 -11.82 9.63 5.20
CA PRO A 14 -11.56 9.12 6.54
C PRO A 14 -12.22 7.75 6.76
N ILE A 15 -11.58 6.91 7.56
CA ILE A 15 -12.13 5.63 8.05
C ILE A 15 -12.41 5.65 9.56
N THR A 16 -12.07 6.75 10.24
CA THR A 16 -12.38 7.04 11.64
C THR A 16 -13.21 8.31 11.76
N ASP A 17 -14.07 8.38 12.78
CA ASP A 17 -14.97 9.53 13.00
C ASP A 17 -14.23 10.83 13.34
N ASP A 18 -13.03 10.73 13.91
CA ASP A 18 -12.15 11.86 14.22
C ASP A 18 -11.27 12.29 13.04
N GLU A 19 -11.41 11.63 11.89
CA GLU A 19 -10.66 11.85 10.65
C GLU A 19 -9.13 11.71 10.80
N LEU A 20 -8.65 11.10 11.89
CA LEU A 20 -7.22 10.92 12.14
C LEU A 20 -6.60 9.78 11.31
N VAL A 21 -7.43 8.89 10.74
CA VAL A 21 -6.99 7.89 9.77
C VAL A 21 -7.81 8.00 8.49
N SER A 22 -7.11 8.13 7.36
CA SER A 22 -7.72 8.23 6.04
C SER A 22 -7.05 7.30 5.03
N LEU A 23 -7.83 6.90 4.02
CA LEU A 23 -7.34 6.17 2.87
C LEU A 23 -7.21 7.10 1.66
N HIS A 24 -6.29 6.77 0.77
CA HIS A 24 -6.12 7.37 -0.55
C HIS A 24 -6.02 6.25 -1.58
N TRP A 25 -6.81 6.32 -2.64
CA TRP A 25 -6.90 5.30 -3.68
C TRP A 25 -7.17 5.92 -5.04
N ASP A 26 -6.86 5.21 -6.11
CA ASP A 26 -7.17 5.64 -7.47
C ASP A 26 -8.64 5.37 -7.82
N ARG A 27 -9.21 6.20 -8.70
CA ARG A 27 -10.65 6.14 -9.07
C ARG A 27 -11.12 4.81 -9.67
N ASP A 28 -10.19 3.97 -10.12
CA ASP A 28 -10.42 2.64 -10.67
C ASP A 28 -10.48 1.55 -9.58
N GLN A 29 -10.18 1.89 -8.33
CA GLN A 29 -10.23 0.98 -7.19
C GLN A 29 -11.58 1.03 -6.49
N ALA A 30 -12.08 -0.15 -6.09
CA ALA A 30 -13.36 -0.31 -5.41
C ALA A 30 -13.23 -0.21 -3.88
N VAL A 31 -12.94 0.98 -3.37
CA VAL A 31 -12.92 1.26 -1.92
C VAL A 31 -14.29 1.77 -1.46
N ASP A 32 -14.93 1.02 -0.57
CA ASP A 32 -16.17 1.41 0.10
C ASP A 32 -15.86 1.90 1.53
N LEU A 33 -15.90 3.22 1.73
CA LEU A 33 -15.63 3.81 3.05
C LEU A 33 -16.68 3.42 4.09
N ASP A 34 -17.94 3.18 3.70
CA ASP A 34 -18.99 2.82 4.64
C ASP A 34 -18.78 1.41 5.20
N ALA A 35 -18.26 0.49 4.37
CA ALA A 35 -17.85 -0.84 4.80
C ALA A 35 -16.64 -0.81 5.76
N LEU A 36 -15.81 0.23 5.69
CA LEU A 36 -14.58 0.39 6.49
C LEU A 36 -14.76 1.27 7.74
N ARG A 37 -15.93 1.88 7.96
CA ARG A 37 -16.17 2.67 9.17
C ARG A 37 -16.01 1.80 10.42
N GLY A 38 -15.18 2.25 11.36
CA GLY A 38 -14.92 1.52 12.60
C GLY A 38 -14.11 0.23 12.42
N VAL A 39 -13.50 0.01 11.24
CA VAL A 39 -12.70 -1.20 10.99
C VAL A 39 -11.53 -1.32 11.98
N LEU A 40 -10.95 -0.19 12.40
CA LEU A 40 -9.85 -0.16 13.37
C LEU A 40 -10.27 -0.49 14.82
N ASP A 41 -11.57 -0.43 15.13
CA ASP A 41 -12.11 -0.86 16.43
C ASP A 41 -12.28 -2.37 16.51
N GLN A 42 -12.20 -3.07 15.37
CA GLN A 42 -12.23 -4.52 15.32
C GLN A 42 -10.91 -5.13 15.76
N SER A 43 -10.95 -6.39 16.21
CA SER A 43 -9.77 -7.17 16.56
C SER A 43 -8.74 -7.15 15.42
N ARG A 44 -7.51 -6.73 15.74
CA ARG A 44 -6.41 -6.74 14.78
C ARG A 44 -5.73 -8.11 14.72
N VAL A 45 -5.41 -8.55 13.51
CA VAL A 45 -4.53 -9.69 13.23
C VAL A 45 -3.16 -9.14 12.86
N THR A 46 -2.08 -9.75 13.35
CA THR A 46 -0.71 -9.39 12.97
C THR A 46 0.02 -10.62 12.46
N ALA A 47 0.57 -10.52 11.26
CA ALA A 47 1.42 -11.54 10.65
C ALA A 47 2.82 -10.96 10.40
N TRP A 48 3.84 -11.78 10.61
CA TRP A 48 5.24 -11.40 10.43
C TRP A 48 5.88 -12.26 9.36
N SER A 49 6.51 -11.63 8.38
CA SER A 49 6.99 -12.34 7.18
C SER A 49 8.28 -13.13 7.41
N GLY A 50 9.03 -12.87 8.49
CA GLY A 50 10.41 -13.33 8.68
C GLY A 50 11.44 -12.57 7.84
N THR A 51 11.00 -11.69 6.93
CA THR A 51 11.89 -10.89 6.08
C THR A 51 12.36 -9.66 6.83
N THR A 52 13.67 -9.43 6.83
CA THR A 52 14.27 -8.24 7.44
C THR A 52 14.92 -7.32 6.42
N ILE A 53 14.82 -6.01 6.67
CA ILE A 53 15.52 -4.96 5.94
C ILE A 53 16.50 -4.23 6.86
N GLY A 54 17.60 -3.76 6.27
CA GLY A 54 18.56 -2.89 6.95
C GLY A 54 18.03 -1.46 7.14
N ARG A 55 18.70 -0.67 7.98
CA ARG A 55 18.30 0.73 8.29
C ARG A 55 18.12 1.63 7.07
N ASN A 56 18.94 1.45 6.03
CA ASN A 56 18.94 2.28 4.81
C ASN A 56 18.38 1.53 3.59
N GLU A 57 17.74 0.38 3.82
CA GLU A 57 17.18 -0.44 2.77
C GLU A 57 15.70 -0.08 2.57
N SER A 58 15.34 0.30 1.34
CA SER A 58 13.97 0.70 1.00
C SER A 58 13.08 -0.53 0.78
N HIS A 59 11.82 -0.43 1.21
CA HIS A 59 10.75 -1.36 0.89
C HIS A 59 9.83 -0.84 -0.24
N ASP A 60 10.18 0.25 -0.92
CA ASP A 60 9.36 0.85 -1.98
C ASP A 60 9.22 -0.09 -3.19
N GLY A 61 10.22 -0.96 -3.43
CA GLY A 61 10.12 -1.98 -4.48
C GLY A 61 8.94 -2.94 -4.28
N LEU A 62 8.56 -3.24 -3.03
CA LEU A 62 7.37 -4.03 -2.72
C LEU A 62 6.11 -3.27 -3.14
N TRP A 63 6.06 -1.97 -2.83
CA TRP A 63 4.94 -1.10 -3.22
C TRP A 63 4.76 -1.08 -4.72
N LEU A 64 5.84 -0.81 -5.44
CA LEU A 64 5.81 -0.69 -6.89
C LEU A 64 5.40 -2.01 -7.54
N ARG A 65 5.91 -3.15 -7.06
CA ARG A 65 5.46 -4.46 -7.52
C ARG A 65 3.96 -4.66 -7.31
N LEU A 66 3.46 -4.42 -6.09
CA LEU A 66 2.06 -4.66 -5.77
C LEU A 66 1.11 -3.69 -6.48
N THR A 67 1.51 -2.44 -6.71
CA THR A 67 0.73 -1.50 -7.52
C THR A 67 0.50 -2.00 -8.95
N VAL A 68 1.44 -2.79 -9.50
CA VAL A 68 1.28 -3.42 -10.83
C VAL A 68 0.41 -4.67 -10.77
N THR A 69 0.49 -5.44 -9.69
CA THR A 69 -0.05 -6.82 -9.65
C THR A 69 -1.34 -6.98 -8.84
N ASP A 70 -1.72 -6.00 -8.01
CA ASP A 70 -2.86 -6.09 -7.11
C ASP A 70 -3.68 -4.78 -7.11
N PRO A 71 -4.92 -4.79 -7.64
CA PRO A 71 -5.76 -3.60 -7.70
C PRO A 71 -6.30 -3.15 -6.33
N ARG A 72 -6.06 -3.91 -5.26
CA ARG A 72 -6.47 -3.56 -3.88
C ARG A 72 -5.50 -2.61 -3.19
N VAL A 73 -4.33 -2.37 -3.78
CA VAL A 73 -3.24 -1.57 -3.19
C VAL A 73 -3.63 -0.10 -3.12
N CYS A 74 -3.80 0.41 -1.92
CA CYS A 74 -4.06 1.81 -1.66
C CYS A 74 -3.08 2.34 -0.62
N ARG A 75 -3.32 3.55 -0.14
CA ARG A 75 -2.47 4.20 0.85
C ARG A 75 -3.25 4.57 2.09
N ILE A 76 -2.66 4.29 3.25
CA ILE A 76 -3.17 4.72 4.55
C ILE A 76 -2.36 5.92 5.07
N LYS A 77 -3.07 6.95 5.52
CA LYS A 77 -2.52 8.10 6.22
C LYS A 77 -3.01 8.05 7.66
N VAL A 78 -2.07 8.14 8.60
CA VAL A 78 -2.34 8.07 10.04
C VAL A 78 -1.73 9.30 10.70
N HIS A 79 -2.56 10.08 11.39
CA HIS A 79 -2.12 11.25 12.15
C HIS A 79 -1.18 10.86 13.29
N ALA A 80 -0.31 11.78 13.70
CA ALA A 80 0.68 11.52 14.75
C ALA A 80 0.04 11.28 16.14
N ASP A 81 -1.19 11.74 16.34
CA ASP A 81 -1.95 11.57 17.58
C ASP A 81 -2.61 10.18 17.69
N VAL A 82 -2.63 9.39 16.62
CA VAL A 82 -3.17 8.02 16.65
C VAL A 82 -2.17 7.11 17.35
N PRO A 83 -2.57 6.43 18.43
CA PRO A 83 -1.69 5.52 19.14
C PRO A 83 -1.39 4.26 18.30
N PRO A 84 -0.17 3.68 18.36
CA PRO A 84 0.19 2.44 17.65
C PRO A 84 -0.69 1.24 18.00
N GLU A 85 -1.35 1.25 19.16
CA GLU A 85 -2.33 0.24 19.54
C GLU A 85 -3.57 0.25 18.61
N VAL A 86 -3.92 1.42 18.07
CA VAL A 86 -5.05 1.61 17.12
C VAL A 86 -4.59 1.39 15.68
N CYS A 87 -3.51 2.04 15.25
CA CYS A 87 -3.00 1.90 13.88
C CYS A 87 -1.48 2.11 13.82
N ASP A 88 -0.74 1.05 13.49
CA ASP A 88 0.74 1.04 13.48
C ASP A 88 1.34 0.58 12.13
N PRO A 89 1.08 1.31 11.04
CA PRO A 89 1.74 1.03 9.77
C PRO A 89 3.22 1.43 9.81
N VAL A 90 4.00 0.96 8.84
CA VAL A 90 5.42 1.27 8.68
C VAL A 90 5.66 2.78 8.71
N ARG A 91 6.74 3.20 9.36
CA ARG A 91 7.11 4.62 9.44
C ARG A 91 7.38 5.17 8.05
N GLY A 92 6.82 6.34 7.77
CA GLY A 92 6.97 7.01 6.49
C GLY A 92 5.80 7.93 6.20
N TRP A 93 5.97 8.75 5.16
CA TRP A 93 4.92 9.66 4.71
C TRP A 93 3.82 8.91 3.95
N TRP A 94 4.18 7.92 3.14
CA TRP A 94 3.26 7.07 2.39
C TRP A 94 3.34 5.64 2.91
N ARG A 95 2.20 5.06 3.28
CA ARG A 95 2.13 3.76 3.96
C ARG A 95 1.16 2.85 3.23
N MET A 96 1.61 1.64 2.93
CA MET A 96 0.90 0.74 2.02
C MET A 96 -0.25 0.09 2.75
N ALA A 97 -1.39 0.01 2.08
CA ALA A 97 -2.53 -0.77 2.52
C ALA A 97 -3.13 -1.57 1.36
N LEU A 98 -3.87 -2.62 1.72
CA LEU A 98 -4.76 -3.40 0.87
C LEU A 98 -6.17 -3.23 1.43
N VAL A 99 -7.14 -2.97 0.55
CA VAL A 99 -8.57 -2.96 0.89
C VAL A 99 -9.29 -4.01 0.07
N ASP A 100 -10.06 -4.85 0.76
CA ASP A 100 -10.92 -5.86 0.14
C ASP A 100 -12.24 -5.93 0.90
N GLY A 101 -13.29 -5.28 0.35
CA GLY A 101 -14.58 -5.14 1.03
C GLY A 101 -14.46 -4.42 2.38
N ASP A 102 -14.79 -5.11 3.47
CA ASP A 102 -14.73 -4.61 4.85
C ASP A 102 -13.37 -4.84 5.53
N THR A 103 -12.39 -5.34 4.77
CA THR A 103 -11.08 -5.73 5.29
C THR A 103 -10.01 -4.71 4.90
N LEU A 104 -9.27 -4.26 5.90
CA LEU A 104 -8.12 -3.37 5.75
C LEU A 104 -6.87 -4.09 6.26
N VAL A 105 -5.85 -4.20 5.41
CA VAL A 105 -4.52 -4.69 5.80
C VAL A 105 -3.48 -3.64 5.46
N TYR A 106 -2.52 -3.39 6.33
CA TYR A 106 -1.44 -2.44 6.08
C TYR A 106 -0.07 -2.99 6.47
N LEU A 107 0.95 -2.53 5.74
CA LEU A 107 2.34 -2.89 5.98
C LEU A 107 2.79 -2.32 7.33
N THR A 108 3.38 -3.15 8.19
CA THR A 108 4.01 -2.75 9.45
C THR A 108 5.47 -3.19 9.50
N ALA A 109 6.21 -2.69 10.48
CA ALA A 109 7.57 -3.13 10.73
C ALA A 109 7.88 -3.12 12.24
N ARG A 110 8.53 -4.18 12.72
CA ARG A 110 9.08 -4.22 14.09
C ARG A 110 10.59 -4.20 14.07
N ARG A 111 11.18 -3.48 15.02
CA ARG A 111 12.63 -3.47 15.21
C ARG A 111 13.08 -4.81 15.79
N LEU A 112 14.10 -5.40 15.19
CA LEU A 112 14.81 -6.56 15.73
C LEU A 112 16.21 -6.11 16.16
N GLU A 113 16.57 -6.41 17.40
CA GLU A 113 17.93 -6.22 17.90
C GLU A 113 18.70 -7.53 17.71
N SER A 114 19.70 -7.52 16.83
CA SER A 114 20.57 -8.67 16.57
C SER A 114 22.02 -8.23 16.70
N GLY A 115 22.56 -8.28 17.92
CA GLY A 115 23.91 -7.79 18.21
C GLY A 115 24.03 -6.29 17.94
N ASP A 116 25.05 -5.89 17.20
CA ASP A 116 25.31 -4.48 16.88
C ASP A 116 24.53 -3.96 15.65
N GLU A 117 23.80 -4.82 14.94
CA GLU A 117 23.03 -4.43 13.74
C GLU A 117 21.54 -4.24 14.06
N VAL A 118 21.00 -3.07 13.74
CA VAL A 118 19.56 -2.79 13.81
C VAL A 118 18.91 -3.20 12.50
N ARG A 119 18.01 -4.18 12.59
CA ARG A 119 17.19 -4.67 11.49
C ARG A 119 15.72 -4.38 11.76
N TRP A 120 14.92 -4.35 10.71
CA TRP A 120 13.47 -4.24 10.81
C TRP A 120 12.84 -5.43 10.11
N GLU A 121 11.98 -6.15 10.80
CA GLU A 121 11.15 -7.19 10.18
C GLU A 121 9.88 -6.58 9.63
N LEU A 122 9.60 -6.85 8.36
CA LEU A 122 8.36 -6.44 7.69
C LEU A 122 7.24 -7.42 8.04
N GLY A 123 6.03 -6.89 8.22
CA GLY A 123 4.84 -7.67 8.49
C GLY A 123 3.58 -6.95 8.04
N ALA A 124 2.44 -7.51 8.40
CA ALA A 124 1.14 -6.97 8.07
C ALA A 124 0.28 -6.91 9.34
N ILE A 125 -0.49 -5.83 9.49
CA ILE A 125 -1.59 -5.74 10.46
C ILE A 125 -2.89 -5.63 9.67
N GLY A 126 -3.89 -6.41 10.06
CA GLY A 126 -5.17 -6.51 9.39
C GLY A 126 -6.36 -6.40 10.33
N HIS A 127 -7.45 -5.87 9.81
CA HIS A 127 -8.74 -5.74 10.47
C HIS A 127 -9.86 -6.10 9.48
N GLY A 128 -11.02 -6.56 9.97
CA GLY A 128 -12.13 -6.99 9.12
C GLY A 128 -12.26 -8.50 8.94
N SER A 129 -13.25 -8.91 8.17
CA SER A 129 -13.68 -10.30 8.05
C SER A 129 -12.62 -11.25 7.47
N ALA A 130 -11.75 -10.76 6.58
CA ALA A 130 -10.69 -11.50 5.91
C ALA A 130 -9.28 -11.15 6.39
N ALA A 131 -9.14 -10.49 7.55
CA ALA A 131 -7.86 -10.00 8.07
C ALA A 131 -6.77 -11.08 8.13
N SER A 132 -7.09 -12.29 8.58
CA SER A 132 -6.11 -13.40 8.66
C SER A 132 -5.60 -13.84 7.29
N GLU A 133 -6.48 -13.95 6.30
CA GLU A 133 -6.08 -14.35 4.94
C GLU A 133 -5.25 -13.25 4.27
N LEU A 134 -5.70 -12.00 4.35
CA LEU A 134 -5.06 -10.90 3.64
C LEU A 134 -3.74 -10.44 4.29
N THR A 135 -3.57 -10.64 5.61
CA THR A 135 -2.27 -10.42 6.27
C THR A 135 -1.23 -11.47 5.90
N GLU A 136 -1.64 -12.74 5.78
CA GLU A 136 -0.74 -13.81 5.32
C GLU A 136 -0.38 -13.61 3.84
N TYR A 137 -1.35 -13.24 3.00
CA TYR A 137 -1.12 -12.85 1.61
C TYR A 137 -0.04 -11.75 1.49
N LEU A 138 -0.16 -10.66 2.25
CA LEU A 138 0.85 -9.60 2.21
C LEU A 138 2.23 -10.09 2.69
N CYS A 139 2.28 -11.01 3.67
CA CYS A 139 3.52 -11.64 4.10
C CYS A 139 4.15 -12.54 3.03
N ASP A 140 3.34 -13.29 2.27
CA ASP A 140 3.79 -14.05 1.10
C ASP A 140 4.38 -13.14 0.03
N GLU A 141 3.75 -12.00 -0.23
CA GLU A 141 4.23 -11.02 -1.19
C GLU A 141 5.56 -10.39 -0.76
N ILE A 142 5.73 -10.10 0.53
CA ILE A 142 7.01 -9.67 1.11
C ILE A 142 8.09 -10.75 0.87
N ARG A 143 7.79 -12.01 1.19
CA ARG A 143 8.73 -13.14 1.03
C ARG A 143 9.13 -13.37 -0.42
N SER A 144 8.20 -13.22 -1.36
CA SER A 144 8.44 -13.40 -2.79
C SER A 144 9.28 -12.25 -3.37
N TRP A 145 9.02 -11.02 -2.92
CA TRP A 145 9.75 -9.83 -3.33
C TRP A 145 11.20 -9.84 -2.83
N ALA A 146 11.42 -10.16 -1.56
CA ALA A 146 12.67 -9.87 -0.88
C ALA A 146 13.93 -10.45 -1.56
N PRO A 147 13.98 -11.73 -2.01
CA PRO A 147 15.17 -12.28 -2.68
C PRO A 147 15.53 -11.58 -3.99
N LYS A 148 14.55 -10.94 -4.65
CA LYS A 148 14.68 -10.33 -5.99
C LYS A 148 14.59 -8.81 -5.99
N ARG A 149 14.54 -8.19 -4.81
CA ARG A 149 14.28 -6.75 -4.64
C ARG A 149 15.27 -5.81 -5.35
N ASN A 150 16.48 -6.29 -5.65
CA ASN A 150 17.52 -5.55 -6.38
C ASN A 150 17.66 -6.01 -7.84
N GLN A 151 16.76 -6.87 -8.32
CA GLN A 151 16.80 -7.49 -9.65
C GLN A 151 15.67 -6.98 -10.55
N HIS A 152 14.97 -5.92 -10.16
CA HIS A 152 13.85 -5.37 -10.91
C HIS A 152 13.97 -3.85 -11.01
N THR A 153 13.57 -3.31 -12.16
CA THR A 153 13.52 -1.87 -12.40
C THR A 153 12.07 -1.45 -12.63
N PRO A 154 11.47 -0.64 -11.74
CA PRO A 154 10.16 -0.07 -11.99
C PRO A 154 10.24 0.93 -13.15
N SER A 155 9.25 0.94 -14.04
CA SER A 155 9.12 1.93 -15.09
C SER A 155 7.70 2.50 -15.16
N LEU A 156 7.57 3.79 -15.46
CA LEU A 156 6.28 4.46 -15.61
C LEU A 156 6.17 5.01 -17.02
N ILE A 157 5.13 4.59 -17.73
CA ILE A 157 4.79 5.08 -19.07
C ILE A 157 3.51 5.90 -18.95
N VAL A 158 3.53 7.11 -19.51
CA VAL A 158 2.38 8.02 -19.49
C VAL A 158 1.79 8.13 -20.89
N TYR A 159 0.52 7.78 -21.00
CA TYR A 159 -0.28 7.90 -22.22
C TYR A 159 -1.29 9.05 -22.08
N PRO A 160 -1.72 9.69 -23.19
CA PRO A 160 -2.86 10.59 -23.18
C PRO A 160 -4.14 9.92 -22.66
N ALA A 161 -5.04 10.70 -22.05
CA ALA A 161 -6.39 10.21 -21.76
C ALA A 161 -7.09 9.70 -23.03
N GLY A 162 -7.77 8.56 -22.93
CA GLY A 162 -8.51 7.95 -24.04
C GLY A 162 -7.69 7.07 -24.98
N THR A 163 -6.38 6.90 -24.78
CA THR A 163 -5.61 5.85 -25.47
C THR A 163 -6.27 4.49 -25.21
N PRO A 164 -6.62 3.69 -26.24
CA PRO A 164 -7.28 2.39 -26.04
C PRO A 164 -6.41 1.39 -25.27
N ASP A 165 -7.03 0.49 -24.49
CA ASP A 165 -6.32 -0.55 -23.72
C ASP A 165 -5.39 -1.42 -24.59
N SER A 166 -5.77 -1.65 -25.84
CA SER A 166 -4.97 -2.42 -26.81
C SER A 166 -3.64 -1.76 -27.19
N GLU A 167 -3.47 -0.46 -26.90
CA GLU A 167 -2.26 0.31 -27.18
C GLU A 167 -1.39 0.52 -25.93
N LEU A 168 -1.86 0.07 -24.76
CA LEU A 168 -1.13 0.19 -23.51
C LEU A 168 -0.15 -0.98 -23.32
N ALA A 169 0.99 -0.68 -22.68
CA ALA A 169 1.98 -1.69 -22.32
C ALA A 169 1.58 -2.60 -21.14
N GLY A 170 0.38 -2.40 -20.57
CA GLY A 170 -0.12 -3.12 -19.41
C GLY A 170 -1.38 -2.46 -18.83
N PRO A 171 -1.85 -2.92 -17.65
CA PRO A 171 -2.93 -2.27 -16.92
C PRO A 171 -2.61 -0.79 -16.68
N ALA A 172 -3.60 0.08 -16.89
CA ALA A 172 -3.47 1.51 -16.64
C ALA A 172 -4.12 1.92 -15.33
N ILE A 173 -3.45 2.82 -14.62
CA ILE A 173 -4.02 3.67 -13.60
C ILE A 173 -4.60 4.90 -14.29
N ASP A 174 -5.90 5.05 -14.21
CA ASP A 174 -6.64 6.04 -14.99
C ASP A 174 -6.68 7.40 -14.29
N LYS A 175 -6.12 8.45 -14.93
CA LYS A 175 -6.16 9.84 -14.44
C LYS A 175 -7.04 10.72 -15.33
N THR A 176 -7.33 11.94 -14.89
CA THR A 176 -8.23 12.86 -15.61
C THR A 176 -7.74 13.17 -17.03
N HIS A 177 -6.43 13.34 -17.22
CA HIS A 177 -5.85 13.77 -18.51
C HIS A 177 -4.81 12.79 -19.07
N SER A 178 -4.58 11.67 -18.38
CA SER A 178 -3.55 10.70 -18.74
C SER A 178 -3.91 9.30 -18.26
N ARG A 179 -3.23 8.30 -18.81
CA ARG A 179 -3.25 6.91 -18.34
C ARG A 179 -1.83 6.51 -17.98
N PHE A 180 -1.62 5.99 -16.78
CA PHE A 180 -0.29 5.62 -16.28
C PHE A 180 -0.15 4.11 -16.29
N VAL A 181 0.85 3.59 -16.99
CA VAL A 181 1.20 2.17 -16.93
C VAL A 181 2.48 2.04 -16.13
N LEU A 182 2.39 1.42 -14.97
CA LEU A 182 3.54 1.04 -14.16
C LEU A 182 3.95 -0.39 -14.55
N THR A 183 5.24 -0.61 -14.78
CA THR A 183 5.81 -1.95 -14.95
C THR A 183 6.86 -2.22 -13.88
N TYR A 184 7.10 -3.49 -13.59
CA TYR A 184 8.07 -3.96 -12.60
C TYR A 184 8.82 -5.17 -13.14
N ASP A 185 9.73 -4.91 -14.08
CA ASP A 185 10.36 -5.94 -14.88
C ASP A 185 11.74 -6.33 -14.33
N PRO A 186 12.21 -7.57 -14.57
CA PRO A 186 13.58 -7.95 -14.25
C PRO A 186 14.59 -7.00 -14.88
N THR A 187 15.64 -6.66 -14.17
CA THR A 187 16.82 -5.97 -14.73
C THR A 187 17.40 -6.86 -15.83
N GLY A 188 17.54 -6.31 -17.04
CA GLY A 188 18.13 -6.99 -18.19
C GLY A 188 19.61 -7.35 -18.05
#